data_AF-A0A941RME7-F1
#
_entry.id   AF-A0A941RME7-F1
#
_cell.length_a   1.000
_cell.length_b   1.000
_cell.length_c   1.000
_cell.angle_alpha   90.00
_cell.angle_beta   90.00
_cell.angle_gamma   90.00
#
_symmetry.space_group_name_H-M   'P 1'
#
loop_
_entity.id
_entity.type
_entity.pdbx_description
1 polymer ?
#
loop_
_entity_poly.entity_id
_entity_poly.type
_entity_poly.pdbx_seq_one_letter_code
_entity_poly.pdbx_strand_id
1 'polypeptide(L)' 'MIDWANRELSTLEGHLAFWKGGVARVFNGPASDDEITEAVIATLEKHVADWRALMSQHNIPVQKFIDENG' A
#
# COMPACT_ATOMS: atom_id res chain seq x y z
N MET A 1 -3.65 7.65 -19.00
CA MET A 1 -4.12 6.31 -18.54
C MET A 1 -3.04 5.64 -17.68
N ILE A 2 -1.78 5.59 -18.15
CA ILE A 2 -0.63 5.07 -17.39
C ILE A 2 -0.36 5.88 -16.10
N ASP A 3 -0.42 7.21 -16.15
CA ASP A 3 -0.15 8.07 -14.98
C ASP A 3 -1.19 7.90 -13.87
N TRP A 4 -2.45 7.72 -14.26
CA TRP A 4 -3.53 7.46 -13.31
C TRP A 4 -3.33 6.11 -12.60
N ALA A 5 -2.97 5.06 -13.33
CA ALA A 5 -2.75 3.74 -12.74
C ALA A 5 -1.57 3.72 -11.76
N ASN A 6 -0.50 4.44 -12.07
CA ASN A 6 0.65 4.60 -11.18
C ASN A 6 0.33 5.48 -9.97
N ARG A 7 -0.48 6.54 -10.13
CA ARG A 7 -0.95 7.37 -9.02
C ARG A 7 -1.83 6.58 -8.04
N GLU A 8 -2.71 5.72 -8.56
CA GLU A 8 -3.53 4.85 -7.72
C GLU A 8 -2.66 3.85 -6.96
N LEU A 9 -1.69 3.21 -7.62
CA LEU A 9 -0.74 2.31 -6.97
C LEU A 9 0.02 3.02 -5.84
N SER A 10 0.54 4.21 -6.10
CA SER A 10 1.25 5.02 -5.10
C SER A 10 0.35 5.40 -3.91
N THR A 11 -0.92 5.68 -4.16
CA THR A 11 -1.89 6.00 -3.11
C THR A 11 -2.16 4.79 -2.21
N LEU A 12 -2.35 3.60 -2.81
CA LEU A 12 -2.53 2.35 -2.07
C LEU A 12 -1.29 1.99 -1.24
N GLU A 13 -0.10 2.13 -1.82
CA GLU A 13 1.17 1.91 -1.12
C GLU A 13 1.38 2.91 0.02
N GLY A 14 0.98 4.17 -0.17
CA GLY A 14 1.00 5.21 0.87
C GLY A 14 0.05 4.89 2.03
N HIS A 15 -1.17 4.44 1.76
CA HIS A 15 -2.09 3.98 2.80
C HIS A 15 -1.52 2.76 3.55
N LEU A 16 -0.96 1.78 2.84
CA LEU A 16 -0.36 0.62 3.46
C LEU A 16 0.82 1.00 4.38
N ALA A 17 1.68 1.92 3.93
CA ALA A 17 2.78 2.45 4.73
C ALA A 17 2.28 3.21 5.96
N PHE A 18 1.23 4.02 5.81
CA PHE A 18 0.59 4.73 6.92
C PHE A 18 0.05 3.75 7.97
N TRP A 19 -0.68 2.70 7.56
CA TRP A 19 -1.23 1.73 8.51
C TRP A 19 -0.11 0.94 9.19
N LYS A 20 0.89 0.45 8.46
CA LYS A 20 2.03 -0.26 9.06
C LYS A 20 2.85 0.62 10.03
N GLY A 21 3.04 1.89 9.69
CA GLY A 21 3.85 2.82 10.50
C GLY A 21 3.08 3.53 11.62
N GLY A 22 1.80 3.83 11.41
CA GLY A 22 0.92 4.53 12.36
C GLY A 22 0.42 3.62 13.47
N VAL A 23 0.07 2.37 13.14
CA VAL A 23 -0.29 1.34 14.13
C VAL A 23 0.86 1.11 15.11
N ALA A 24 2.07 0.95 14.58
CA ALA A 24 3.28 0.74 15.38
C ALA A 24 3.59 1.90 16.35
N ARG A 25 2.99 3.08 16.16
CA ARG A 25 3.18 4.25 17.03
C ARG A 25 2.02 4.51 18.00
N VAL A 26 0.79 4.16 17.64
CA VAL A 26 -0.40 4.39 18.49
C VAL A 26 -0.50 3.32 19.58
N PHE A 27 -0.16 2.08 19.23
CA PHE A 27 -0.05 0.99 20.20
C PHE A 27 1.42 0.83 20.58
N ASN A 28 1.77 1.12 21.82
CA ASN A 28 3.07 0.78 22.42
C ASN A 28 3.14 -0.75 22.72
N GLY A 29 2.63 -1.56 21.79
CA GLY A 29 2.45 -3.01 21.81
C GLY A 29 2.35 -3.51 20.36
N PRO A 30 2.70 -4.79 20.09
CA PRO A 30 2.77 -5.31 18.73
C PRO A 30 1.42 -5.15 18.00
N ALA A 31 1.48 -4.83 16.71
CA ALA A 31 0.30 -4.69 15.84
C ALA A 31 -0.65 -5.90 15.86
N SER A 32 -0.20 -7.03 16.41
CA SER A 32 -0.95 -8.27 16.59
C SER A 32 -2.07 -8.23 17.63
N ASP A 33 -2.14 -7.20 18.47
CA ASP A 33 -3.19 -7.09 19.51
C ASP A 33 -4.46 -6.39 19.01
N ASP A 34 -4.48 -5.88 17.77
CA ASP A 34 -5.62 -5.20 17.16
C ASP A 34 -6.07 -5.90 15.87
N GLU A 35 -7.00 -6.84 16.00
CA GLU A 35 -7.56 -7.63 14.89
C GLU A 35 -8.10 -6.77 13.73
N ILE A 36 -8.62 -5.57 14.04
CA ILE A 36 -9.14 -4.63 13.03
C ILE A 36 -7.98 -4.10 12.20
N THR A 37 -6.90 -3.72 12.86
CA THR A 37 -5.71 -3.23 12.21
C THR A 37 -5.07 -4.28 11.29
N GLU A 38 -4.93 -5.51 11.76
CA GLU A 38 -4.40 -6.60 10.92
C GLU A 38 -5.28 -6.85 9.70
N ALA A 39 -6.60 -6.84 9.87
CA ALA A 39 -7.56 -7.00 8.77
C ALA A 39 -7.46 -5.86 7.74
N VAL A 40 -7.26 -4.61 8.19
CA VAL A 40 -7.05 -3.46 7.29
C VAL A 40 -5.73 -3.59 6.53
N ILE A 41 -4.64 -3.95 7.21
CA ILE A 41 -3.33 -4.17 6.56
C ILE A 41 -3.43 -5.28 5.52
N ALA A 42 -4.01 -6.44 5.87
CA ALA A 42 -4.17 -7.56 4.96
C ALA A 42 -5.04 -7.20 3.73
N THR A 43 -6.10 -6.41 3.95
CA THR A 43 -6.96 -5.92 2.86
C THR A 43 -6.20 -4.99 1.92
N LEU A 44 -5.39 -4.06 2.45
CA LEU A 44 -4.57 -3.15 1.67
C LEU A 44 -3.46 -3.89 0.90
N GLU A 45 -2.81 -4.87 1.52
CA GLU A 45 -1.81 -5.71 0.85
C GLU A 45 -2.40 -6.46 -0.34
N LYS A 46 -3.59 -7.05 -0.15
CA LYS A 46 -4.31 -7.70 -1.24
C LYS A 46 -4.66 -6.71 -2.35
N HIS A 47 -5.17 -5.52 -2.00
CA HIS A 47 -5.51 -4.51 -3.00
C HIS A 47 -4.29 -4.08 -3.83
N VAL A 48 -3.14 -3.83 -3.19
CA VAL A 48 -1.89 -3.51 -3.89
C VAL A 48 -1.48 -4.64 -4.84
N ALA A 49 -1.58 -5.90 -4.41
CA ALA A 49 -1.25 -7.05 -5.23
C ALA A 49 -2.20 -7.19 -6.45
N ASP A 50 -3.50 -7.08 -6.22
CA ASP A 50 -4.52 -7.16 -7.27
C ASP A 50 -4.34 -6.03 -8.30
N TRP A 51 -4.01 -4.81 -7.82
CA TRP A 51 -3.75 -3.67 -8.70
C TRP A 51 -2.51 -3.86 -9.57
N ARG A 52 -1.40 -4.36 -8.99
CA ARG A 52 -0.18 -4.69 -9.75
C ARG A 52 -0.44 -5.78 -10.79
N ALA A 53 -1.27 -6.78 -10.46
CA ALA A 53 -1.67 -7.82 -11.41
C ALA A 53 -2.47 -7.22 -12.57
N LEU A 54 -3.42 -6.33 -12.29
CA LEU A 54 -4.19 -5.63 -13.33
C LEU A 54 -3.29 -4.77 -14.22
N MET A 55 -2.37 -4.00 -13.64
CA MET A 55 -1.40 -3.21 -14.40
C MET A 55 -0.55 -4.10 -15.33
N SER A 56 -0.10 -5.26 -14.83
CA SER A 56 0.64 -6.23 -15.64
C SER A 56 -0.19 -6.80 -16.78
N GLN A 57 -1.47 -7.12 -16.56
CA GLN A 57 -2.37 -7.63 -17.62
C GLN A 57 -2.56 -6.60 -18.74
N HIS A 58 -2.52 -5.32 -18.41
CA HIS A 58 -2.67 -4.22 -19.36
C HIS A 58 -1.34 -3.67 -19.90
N ASN A 59 -0.20 -4.34 -19.65
CA ASN A 59 1.14 -3.88 -20.02
C ASN A 59 1.45 -2.44 -19.55
N ILE A 60 0.92 -2.05 -18.39
CA ILE A 60 1.20 -0.76 -17.77
C ILE A 60 2.47 -0.92 -16.92
N PRO A 61 3.57 -0.21 -17.23
CA PRO A 61 4.77 -0.28 -16.42
C PRO A 61 4.52 0.37 -15.05
N VAL A 62 4.94 -0.33 -14.00
CA VAL A 62 4.97 0.21 -12.64
C VAL A 62 6.13 1.19 -12.52
N GLN A 63 5.80 2.44 -12.28
CA GLN A 63 6.75 3.49 -11.94
C GLN A 63 6.99 3.44 -10.44
N LYS A 64 8.24 3.18 -10.05
CA LYS A 64 8.65 3.46 -8.67
C LYS A 64 8.73 4.97 -8.53
N PHE A 65 7.80 5.56 -7.81
CA PHE A 65 8.02 6.89 -7.26
C PHE A 65 9.11 6.74 -6.21
N ILE A 66 10.36 6.88 -6.65
CA ILE A 66 11.47 7.10 -5.73
C ILE A 66 11.15 8.44 -5.08
N ASP A 67 10.96 8.43 -3.77
CA ASP A 67 10.91 9.65 -2.98
C ASP A 67 12.26 10.35 -3.21
N GLU A 68 12.29 11.40 -4.04
CA GLU A 68 13.50 12.21 -4.30
C GLU A 68 13.89 13.06 -3.07
N ASN A 69 13.52 12.64 -1.85
CA ASN A 69 13.91 13.25 -0.59
C ASN A 69 14.11 12.19 0.50
N GLY A 70 15.37 11.77 0.72
CA GLY A 70 15.78 10.98 1.89
C GLY A 70 17.11 10.27 1.74
#